data_AF-A0A1Q7IXV5-F1
#
_entry.id   AF-A0A1Q7IXV5-F1
#
_cell.length_a   1.000
_cell.length_b   1.000
_cell.length_c   1.000
_cell.angle_alpha   90.00
_cell.angle_beta   90.00
_cell.angle_gamma   90.00
#
_symmetry.space_group_name_H-M   'P 1'
#
loop_
_entity.id
_entity.type
_entity.pdbx_description
1 polymer ?
#
loop_
_entity_poly.entity_id
_entity_poly.type
_entity_poly.pdbx_seq_one_letter_code
_entity_poly.pdbx_strand_id
1 'polypeptide(L)' 'MFRGTVTRLAHARAGTVHVTADVGVELVAVVTEEAVRELGLVPGSAVTFAFKASAVRVF' A
#
# COMPACT_ATOMS: atom_id res chain seq x y z
N MET A 1 1.55 7.59 10.07
CA MET A 1 0.96 6.24 9.96
C MET A 1 -0.51 6.43 9.66
N PHE A 2 -1.07 5.69 8.71
CA PHE A 2 -2.47 5.84 8.27
C PHE A 2 -3.14 4.47 8.28
N ARG A 3 -4.23 4.31 9.03
CA ARG A 3 -4.98 3.05 9.11
C ARG A 3 -6.06 3.03 8.04
N GLY A 4 -6.28 1.87 7.44
CA GLY A 4 -7.26 1.74 6.38
C GLY A 4 -7.50 0.30 5.95
N THR A 5 -8.15 0.17 4.81
CA THR A 5 -8.51 -1.12 4.21
C THR A 5 -7.98 -1.20 2.79
N VAL A 6 -7.36 -2.32 2.43
CA VAL A 6 -6.92 -2.55 1.04
C VAL A 6 -8.13 -2.59 0.12
N THR A 7 -8.10 -1.82 -0.95
CA THR A 7 -9.19 -1.76 -1.95
C THR A 7 -8.79 -2.45 -3.25
N ARG A 8 -7.50 -2.44 -3.62
CA ARG A 8 -7.02 -3.05 -4.87
C ARG A 8 -5.56 -3.47 -4.76
N LEU A 9 -5.22 -4.57 -5.43
CA LEU A 9 -3.86 -5.00 -5.71
C LEU A 9 -3.67 -5.05 -7.23
N ALA A 10 -2.59 -4.45 -7.74
CA ALA A 10 -2.28 -4.46 -9.17
C ALA A 10 -0.78 -4.69 -9.40
N HIS A 11 -0.43 -5.69 -10.22
CA HIS A 11 0.97 -5.93 -10.59
C HIS A 11 1.47 -4.78 -11.46
N ALA A 12 2.51 -4.10 -10.99
CA ALA A 12 2.99 -2.86 -11.61
C ALA A 12 4.16 -3.11 -12.57
N ARG A 13 5.16 -3.85 -12.09
CA ARG A 13 6.37 -4.31 -12.80
C ARG A 13 6.81 -5.63 -12.19
N ALA A 14 7.70 -6.36 -12.86
CA ALA A 14 8.22 -7.64 -12.36
C ALA A 14 8.68 -7.53 -10.90
N GLY A 15 8.02 -8.29 -10.02
CA GLY A 15 8.33 -8.37 -8.59
C GLY A 15 7.73 -7.26 -7.72
N THR A 16 6.88 -6.37 -8.27
CA THR A 16 6.25 -5.27 -7.51
C THR A 16 4.74 -5.19 -7.73
N VAL A 17 4.04 -4.83 -6.65
CA VAL A 17 2.58 -4.67 -6.60
C VAL A 17 2.24 -3.28 -6.10
N HIS A 18 1.33 -2.62 -6.79
CA HIS A 18 0.61 -1.46 -6.28
C HIS A 18 -0.49 -1.94 -5.33
N VAL A 19 -0.37 -1.57 -4.06
CA VAL A 19 -1.38 -1.78 -3.03
C VAL A 19 -2.12 -0.46 -2.85
N THR A 20 -3.38 -0.43 -3.28
CA THR A 20 -4.28 0.70 -3.05
C THR A 20 -5.06 0.43 -1.76
N ALA A 21 -5.13 1.41 -0.88
CA ALA A 21 -5.93 1.35 0.34
C ALA A 21 -6.71 2.65 0.53
N ASP A 22 -7.89 2.52 1.13
CA ASP A 22 -8.67 3.65 1.65
C ASP A 22 -8.30 3.86 3.12
N VAL A 23 -7.71 5.03 3.41
CA VAL A 23 -7.35 5.48 4.76
C VAL A 23 -8.14 6.74 5.17
N GLY A 24 -9.29 6.99 4.53
CA GLY A 24 -9.99 8.27 4.51
C GLY A 24 -9.67 9.12 3.26
N VAL A 25 -8.61 8.73 2.54
CA VAL A 25 -8.25 9.12 1.18
C VAL A 25 -7.62 7.92 0.50
N GLU A 26 -7.59 7.90 -0.84
CA GLU A 26 -6.86 6.87 -1.56
C GLU A 26 -5.34 7.05 -1.37
N LEU A 27 -4.67 6.01 -0.88
CA LEU A 27 -3.22 5.91 -0.88
C LEU A 27 -2.77 4.69 -1.69
N VAL A 28 -1.68 4.86 -2.43
CA VAL A 28 -1.04 3.77 -3.17
C VAL A 28 0.37 3.58 -2.65
N ALA A 29 0.67 2.36 -2.22
CA ALA A 29 2.02 1.92 -1.92
C ALA A 29 2.52 0.98 -3.02
N VAL A 30 3.80 1.07 -3.35
CA VAL A 30 4.46 0.09 -4.22
C VAL A 30 5.35 -0.78 -3.34
N VAL A 31 5.04 -2.07 -3.28
CA VAL A 31 5.75 -3.04 -2.44
C VAL A 31 6.15 -4.25 -3.29
N THR A 32 6.97 -5.15 -2.74
CA THR A 32 7.34 -6.38 -3.44
C THR A 32 6.18 -7.37 -3.46
N GLU A 33 6.14 -8.24 -4.47
CA GLU A 33 5.19 -9.36 -4.51
C GLU A 33 5.34 -10.31 -3.32
N GLU A 34 6.58 -10.48 -2.85
CA GLU A 34 6.88 -11.24 -1.64
C GLU A 34 6.24 -10.62 -0.40
N ALA A 35 6.36 -9.30 -0.19
CA ALA A 35 5.74 -8.64 0.95
C ALA A 35 4.20 -8.76 0.93
N VAL A 36 3.57 -8.65 -0.25
CA VAL A 36 2.12 -8.88 -0.40
C VAL A 36 1.74 -10.28 0.08
N ARG A 37 2.51 -11.30 -0.31
CA ARG A 37 2.29 -12.70 0.06
C ARG A 37 2.52 -12.94 1.55
N GLU A 38 3.66 -12.49 2.08
CA GLU A 38 4.05 -12.69 3.49
C GLU A 38 3.09 -12.00 4.46
N LEU A 39 2.62 -10.80 4.10
CA LEU A 39 1.67 -10.04 4.91
C LEU A 39 0.21 -10.43 4.67
N GLY A 40 -0.06 -11.34 3.73
CA GLY A 40 -1.42 -11.79 3.39
C GLY A 40 -2.33 -10.65 2.93
N LEU A 41 -1.78 -9.69 2.18
CA LEU A 41 -2.57 -8.55 1.71
C LEU A 41 -3.56 -9.01 0.65
N VAL A 42 -4.83 -8.73 0.88
CA VAL A 42 -5.94 -8.94 -0.07
C VAL A 42 -6.93 -7.78 0.06
N PRO A 43 -7.74 -7.49 -0.96
CA PRO A 43 -8.84 -6.54 -0.82
C PRO A 43 -9.72 -6.88 0.38
N GLY A 44 -10.06 -5.88 1.19
CA GLY A 44 -10.78 -6.04 2.46
C GLY A 44 -9.89 -6.21 3.69
N SER A 45 -8.59 -6.49 3.55
CA SER A 45 -7.68 -6.58 4.69
C SER A 45 -7.44 -5.22 5.34
N ALA A 46 -7.47 -5.20 6.68
CA ALA A 46 -7.05 -4.05 7.46
C ALA A 46 -5.52 -3.86 7.36
N VAL A 47 -5.08 -2.62 7.12
CA VAL A 47 -3.66 -2.29 6.93
C VAL A 47 -3.29 -0.97 7.62
N THR A 48 -2.00 -0.81 7.90
CA THR A 48 -1.42 0.49 8.30
C THR A 48 -0.35 0.89 7.30
N PHE A 49 -0.55 2.01 6.63
CA PHE A 49 0.41 2.60 5.71
C PHE A 49 1.37 3.54 6.45
N ALA A 50 2.63 3.48 6.06
CA ALA A 50 3.73 4.22 6.65
C ALA A 50 4.67 4.72 5.57
N PHE A 51 5.12 5.96 5.69
CA PHE A 51 6.19 6.51 4.88
C PHE A 51 7.01 7.50 5.72
N LYS A 52 8.28 7.70 5.34
CA LYS A 52 9.15 8.65 6.02
C LYS A 52 8.68 10.08 5.76
N ALA A 53 8.58 10.91 6.79
CA ALA A 53 8.14 12.30 6.65
C ALA A 53 9.05 13.10 5.69
N SER A 54 10.35 12.84 5.69
CA SER A 54 11.31 13.47 4.78
C SER A 54 11.12 13.13 3.30
N ALA A 55 10.33 12.10 2.97
CA ALA A 55 9.98 11.78 1.59
C ALA A 55 8.76 12.59 1.08
N VAL A 56 8.07 13.31 1.97
CA VAL A 56 6.97 14.19 1.58
C VAL A 56 7.55 15.47 0.99
N ARG A 57 7.17 15.76 -0.25
CA ARG A 57 7.47 17.04 -0.90
C ARG A 57 6.23 17.92 -0.82
N VAL A 58 6.39 19.10 -0.23
CA VAL A 58 5.39 20.17 -0.27
C VAL A 58 5.88 21.19 -1.29
N PHE A 59 5.01 21.57 -2.22
CA PHE A 59 5.26 22.55 -3.26
C PHE A 59 4.25 23.67 -3.13
#